data_AF-E2GHB0-F1
#
_entry.id   AF-E2GHB0-F1
#
_cell.length_a   1.000
_cell.length_b   1.000
_cell.length_c   1.000
_cell.angle_alpha   90.00
_cell.angle_beta   90.00
_cell.angle_gamma   90.00
#
_symmetry.space_group_name_H-M   'P 1'
#
loop_
_entity.id
_entity.type
_entity.pdbx_description
1 polymer ?
#
loop_
_entity_poly.entity_id
_entity_poly.type
_entity_poly.pdbx_seq_one_letter_code
_entity_poly.pdbx_strand_id
1 'polypeptide(L)'
;LSNYLNANFKDMKQISVVVGYDCRNNSSLFAKISADIFSANGIKVYLFEEMRPTPEMSFAIRHLGCQSGIILTASHNPKEYNGYKAYWDDGAQVLAPHDKGIIDK
;
A
#
# COMPACT_ATOMS: atom_id res chain seq x y z
N LEU A 1 -8.68 3.77 -1.86
CA LEU A 1 -8.17 2.45 -1.41
C LEU A 1 -8.78 2.00 -0.08
N SER A 2 -8.61 2.72 1.04
CA SER A 2 -9.18 2.30 2.34
C SER A 2 -10.68 1.98 2.29
N ASN A 3 -11.49 2.84 1.65
CA ASN A 3 -12.93 2.60 1.44
C ASN A 3 -13.20 1.29 0.71
N TYR A 4 -12.43 1.02 -0.35
CA TYR A 4 -12.57 -0.20 -1.14
C TYR A 4 -12.15 -1.43 -0.33
N LEU A 5 -11.08 -1.37 0.46
CA LEU A 5 -10.69 -2.47 1.34
C LEU A 5 -11.77 -2.78 2.37
N ASN A 6 -12.30 -1.75 3.04
CA ASN A 6 -13.37 -1.90 4.02
C ASN A 6 -14.65 -2.49 3.39
N ALA A 7 -14.93 -2.19 2.13
CA ALA A 7 -16.07 -2.77 1.41
C ALA A 7 -15.86 -4.25 1.01
N ASN A 8 -14.66 -4.62 0.54
CA ASN A 8 -14.38 -5.98 0.04
C ASN A 8 -14.07 -6.97 1.16
N PHE A 9 -13.50 -6.51 2.26
CA PHE A 9 -13.09 -7.34 3.39
C PHE A 9 -13.91 -7.05 4.66
N LYS A 10 -15.16 -6.59 4.49
CA LYS A 10 -16.08 -6.19 5.59
C LYS A 10 -16.31 -7.27 6.65
N ASP A 11 -16.18 -8.54 6.26
CA ASP A 11 -16.43 -9.70 7.13
C ASP A 11 -15.16 -10.13 7.88
N MET A 12 -13.99 -9.53 7.58
CA MET A 12 -12.74 -9.77 8.30
C MET A 12 -12.72 -9.00 9.62
N LYS A 13 -12.32 -9.68 10.70
CA LYS A 13 -12.17 -9.04 12.03
C LYS A 13 -11.16 -7.89 12.03
N GLN A 14 -10.11 -7.99 11.22
CA GLN A 14 -9.07 -6.96 11.12
C GLN A 14 -8.47 -7.00 9.71
N ILE A 15 -8.61 -5.90 8.98
CA ILE A 15 -7.90 -5.69 7.71
C ILE A 15 -6.49 -5.21 8.02
N SER A 16 -5.51 -5.63 7.23
CA SER A 16 -4.14 -5.16 7.34
C SER A 16 -3.50 -4.83 5.99
N VAL A 17 -2.57 -3.88 5.99
CA VAL A 17 -1.82 -3.45 4.81
C VAL A 17 -0.33 -3.26 5.10
N VAL A 18 0.49 -3.42 4.06
CA VAL A 18 1.92 -3.09 4.10
C VAL A 18 2.17 -1.73 3.43
N VAL A 19 3.01 -0.89 4.02
CA VAL A 19 3.43 0.40 3.45
C VAL A 19 4.95 0.45 3.37
N GLY A 20 5.48 0.66 2.16
CA GLY A 20 6.91 0.82 1.92
C GLY A 20 7.21 2.05 1.07
N TYR A 21 8.49 2.36 0.91
CA TYR A 21 8.94 3.50 0.10
C TYR A 21 10.39 3.35 -0.38
N ASP A 22 10.77 4.10 -1.42
CA ASP A 22 12.15 4.20 -1.93
C ASP A 22 12.86 5.50 -1.49
N CYS A 23 14.11 5.70 -1.91
CA CYS A 23 14.95 6.83 -1.48
C CYS A 23 14.61 8.21 -2.08
N ARG A 24 13.45 8.38 -2.74
CA ARG A 24 13.07 9.66 -3.37
C ARG A 24 12.71 10.75 -2.36
N ASN A 25 12.65 11.98 -2.84
CA ASN A 25 12.25 13.13 -2.02
C ASN A 25 10.86 12.90 -1.41
N ASN A 26 10.74 13.14 -0.10
CA ASN A 26 9.51 13.03 0.69
C ASN A 26 8.85 11.64 0.72
N SER A 27 9.49 10.59 0.17
CA SER A 27 8.92 9.24 0.15
C SER A 27 8.59 8.71 1.55
N SER A 28 9.46 8.95 2.54
CA SER A 28 9.19 8.58 3.95
C SER A 28 8.02 9.36 4.56
N LEU A 29 7.92 10.67 4.27
CA LEU A 29 6.82 11.51 4.70
C LEU A 29 5.49 11.01 4.13
N PHE A 30 5.43 10.73 2.83
CA PHE A 30 4.21 10.25 2.17
C PHE A 30 3.83 8.82 2.60
N ALA A 31 4.81 7.96 2.88
CA ALA A 31 4.57 6.65 3.47
C ALA A 31 3.93 6.77 4.85
N LYS A 32 4.45 7.65 5.71
CA LYS A 32 3.90 7.90 7.04
C LYS A 32 2.47 8.48 6.96
N ILE A 33 2.24 9.47 6.11
CA ILE A 33 0.89 10.04 5.90
C ILE A 33 -0.08 8.96 5.43
N SER A 34 0.33 8.09 4.51
CA SER A 34 -0.51 7.00 4.02
C SER A 34 -0.83 5.99 5.12
N ALA A 35 0.16 5.64 5.95
CA ALA A 35 -0.02 4.77 7.12
C ALA A 35 -0.99 5.39 8.14
N ASP A 36 -0.83 6.69 8.44
CA ASP A 36 -1.69 7.42 9.35
C ASP A 36 -3.16 7.40 8.83
N ILE A 37 -3.38 7.61 7.53
CA ILE A 37 -4.72 7.52 6.90
C ILE A 37 -5.32 6.11 7.01
N PHE A 38 -4.55 5.06 6.71
CA PHE A 38 -5.03 3.67 6.85
C PHE A 38 -5.41 3.36 8.30
N SER A 39 -4.55 3.72 9.25
CA SER A 39 -4.80 3.48 10.68
C SER A 39 -6.04 4.23 11.19
N ALA A 40 -6.25 5.47 10.74
CA ALA A 40 -7.46 6.24 11.05
C ALA A 40 -8.75 5.61 10.48
N ASN A 41 -8.64 4.75 9.46
CA ASN A 41 -9.74 3.95 8.90
C ASN A 41 -9.88 2.57 9.55
N GLY A 42 -9.21 2.32 10.69
CA GLY A 42 -9.28 1.05 11.41
C GLY A 42 -8.47 -0.09 10.78
N ILE A 43 -7.61 0.21 9.80
CA ILE A 43 -6.79 -0.79 9.11
C ILE A 43 -5.44 -0.90 9.81
N LYS A 44 -5.02 -2.13 10.16
CA LYS A 44 -3.70 -2.39 10.75
C LYS A 44 -2.63 -2.13 9.70
N VAL A 45 -1.62 -1.33 10.04
CA VAL A 45 -0.55 -0.99 9.10
C VAL A 45 0.77 -1.60 9.55
N TYR A 46 1.43 -2.30 8.62
CA TYR A 46 2.85 -2.65 8.72
C TYR A 46 3.64 -1.65 7.87
N LEU A 47 4.26 -0.68 8.55
CA LEU A 47 5.14 0.30 7.91
C LEU A 47 6.58 -0.19 8.06
N PHE A 48 7.33 -0.26 6.95
CA PHE A 48 8.76 -0.54 7.03
C PHE A 48 9.52 0.57 7.76
N GLU A 49 10.49 0.19 8.59
CA GLU A 49 11.31 1.14 9.38
C GLU A 49 12.13 2.07 8.47
N GLU A 50 12.57 1.57 7.32
CA GLU A 50 13.36 2.30 6.34
C GLU A 50 12.96 1.95 4.90
N MET A 51 13.63 2.55 3.92
CA MET A 51 13.42 2.26 2.51
C MET A 51 13.56 0.77 2.19
N ARG A 52 12.68 0.26 1.32
CA ARG A 52 12.67 -1.14 0.88
C ARG A 52 12.30 -1.26 -0.59
N PRO A 53 12.83 -2.28 -1.30
CA PRO A 53 12.51 -2.48 -2.70
C PRO A 53 11.11 -3.09 -2.84
N THR A 54 10.47 -2.84 -3.99
CA THR A 54 9.13 -3.35 -4.32
C THR A 54 8.95 -4.86 -4.09
N PRO A 55 9.91 -5.74 -4.44
CA PRO A 55 9.75 -7.18 -4.21
C PRO A 55 9.63 -7.57 -2.74
N GLU A 56 10.26 -6.82 -1.81
CA GLU A 56 10.15 -7.10 -0.37
C GLU A 56 8.79 -6.69 0.18
N MET A 57 8.24 -5.56 -0.28
CA MET A 57 6.87 -5.17 0.04
C MET A 57 5.85 -6.19 -0.51
N SER A 58 6.02 -6.64 -1.76
CA SER A 58 5.19 -7.70 -2.37
C SER A 58 5.28 -9.02 -1.59
N PHE A 59 6.49 -9.42 -1.17
CA PHE A 59 6.67 -10.58 -0.31
C PHE A 59 5.98 -10.39 1.05
N ALA A 60 6.14 -9.23 1.70
CA ALA A 60 5.58 -8.94 3.00
C ALA A 60 4.04 -8.98 3.01
N ILE A 61 3.38 -8.53 1.94
CA ILE A 61 1.92 -8.64 1.80
C ILE A 61 1.49 -10.10 2.00
N ARG A 62 2.07 -11.00 1.21
CA ARG A 62 1.72 -12.43 1.22
C ARG A 62 2.15 -13.10 2.52
N HIS A 63 3.34 -12.75 3.02
CA HIS A 63 3.91 -13.33 4.23
C HIS A 63 3.11 -12.97 5.49
N LEU A 64 2.62 -11.73 5.57
CA LEU A 64 1.85 -11.22 6.71
C LEU A 64 0.33 -11.41 6.54
N GLY A 65 -0.12 -11.95 5.39
CA GLY A 65 -1.55 -12.14 5.09
C GLY A 65 -2.31 -10.82 4.96
N CYS A 66 -1.66 -9.77 4.47
CA CYS A 66 -2.28 -8.46 4.27
C CYS A 66 -3.23 -8.47 3.07
N GLN A 67 -4.26 -7.64 3.13
CA GLN A 67 -5.29 -7.53 2.08
C GLN A 67 -4.84 -6.60 0.93
N SER A 68 -3.80 -5.81 1.16
CA SER A 68 -3.22 -4.90 0.19
C SER A 68 -1.85 -4.41 0.69
N GLY A 69 -1.13 -3.72 -0.17
CA GLY A 69 -0.02 -2.88 0.24
C GLY A 69 0.23 -1.75 -0.74
N ILE A 70 1.01 -0.78 -0.32
CA ILE A 70 1.44 0.33 -1.16
C ILE A 70 2.94 0.52 -1.08
N ILE A 71 3.51 1.03 -2.16
CA ILE A 71 4.90 1.50 -2.17
C ILE A 71 5.02 2.86 -2.84
N LEU A 72 5.70 3.78 -2.15
CA LEU A 72 5.98 5.11 -2.65
C LEU A 72 7.25 5.05 -3.51
N THR A 73 7.06 5.00 -4.83
CA THR A 73 8.11 4.94 -5.84
C THR A 73 7.55 5.28 -7.22
N ALA A 74 8.34 5.96 -8.04
CA ALA A 74 8.04 6.13 -9.46
C ALA A 74 8.97 5.31 -10.37
N SER A 75 9.38 4.12 -9.91
CA SER A 75 10.23 3.18 -10.67
C SER A 75 11.59 3.83 -10.99
N HIS A 76 11.96 3.88 -12.26
CA HIS A 76 13.22 4.45 -12.76
C HIS A 76 13.17 5.98 -12.96
N ASN A 77 12.03 6.64 -12.73
CA ASN A 77 11.91 8.07 -12.99
C ASN A 77 12.85 8.88 -12.07
N PRO A 78 13.21 10.12 -12.43
CA PRO A 78 13.99 10.99 -11.55
C PRO A 78 13.35 11.21 -10.16
N LYS A 79 14.16 11.55 -9.16
CA LYS A 79 13.77 11.66 -7.74
C LYS A 79 12.77 12.79 -7.45
N GLU A 80 12.65 13.73 -8.36
CA GLU A 80 11.71 14.86 -8.32
C GLU A 80 10.27 14.38 -8.48
N TYR A 81 10.07 13.27 -9.17
CA TYR A 81 8.77 12.61 -9.27
C TYR A 81 8.57 11.68 -8.07
N ASN A 82 7.33 11.57 -7.60
CA ASN A 82 6.94 10.52 -6.68
C ASN A 82 5.77 9.72 -7.28
N GLY A 83 5.51 8.53 -6.75
CA GLY A 83 4.49 7.65 -7.30
C GLY A 83 3.86 6.82 -6.20
N TYR A 84 2.55 6.64 -6.28
CA TYR A 84 1.79 5.77 -5.40
C TYR A 84 1.42 4.50 -6.16
N LYS A 85 1.99 3.37 -5.77
CA LYS A 85 1.66 2.07 -6.37
C LYS A 85 0.90 1.22 -5.37
N ALA A 86 -0.30 0.79 -5.73
CA ALA A 86 -1.13 -0.11 -4.93
C ALA A 86 -0.99 -1.56 -5.41
N TYR A 87 -1.03 -2.47 -4.45
CA TYR A 87 -0.92 -3.92 -4.62
C TYR A 87 -2.09 -4.60 -3.91
N TRP A 88 -2.49 -5.77 -4.40
CA TRP A 88 -3.58 -6.55 -3.81
C TRP A 88 -3.05 -7.66 -2.89
N ASP A 89 -3.92 -8.54 -2.41
CA ASP A 89 -3.61 -9.59 -1.43
C ASP A 89 -2.69 -10.69 -1.96
N ASP A 90 -2.64 -10.87 -3.28
CA ASP A 90 -1.71 -11.75 -3.99
C ASP A 90 -0.29 -11.16 -4.11
N GLY A 91 -0.07 -9.94 -3.62
CA GLY A 91 1.20 -9.23 -3.72
C GLY A 91 1.52 -8.73 -5.13
N ALA A 92 0.59 -8.84 -6.08
CA ALA A 92 0.70 -8.26 -7.41
C ALA A 92 0.16 -6.82 -7.42
N GLN A 93 0.58 -6.04 -8.42
CA GLN A 93 0.05 -4.70 -8.60
C GLN A 93 -1.45 -4.78 -8.92
N VAL A 94 -2.22 -3.82 -8.41
CA VAL A 94 -3.67 -3.73 -8.66
C VAL A 94 -3.95 -3.76 -10.17
N LEU A 95 -4.82 -4.68 -10.58
CA LEU A 95 -5.37 -4.83 -11.92
C LEU A 95 -6.91 -4.85 -11.85
N ALA A 96 -7.57 -4.99 -13.00
CA ALA A 96 -9.00 -5.22 -13.06
C ALA A 96 -9.42 -6.45 -12.24
N PRO A 97 -10.55 -6.38 -11.49
CA PRO A 97 -11.50 -5.27 -11.40
C PRO A 97 -11.18 -4.24 -10.28
N HIS A 98 -10.10 -4.44 -9.53
CA HIS A 98 -9.79 -3.65 -8.34
C HIS A 98 -9.36 -2.22 -8.68
N ASP A 99 -8.69 -2.01 -9.82
CA ASP A 99 -8.31 -0.70 -10.33
C ASP A 99 -9.48 0.29 -10.37
N LYS A 100 -10.58 -0.10 -11.01
CA LYS A 100 -11.80 0.69 -11.11
C LYS A 100 -12.51 0.77 -9.76
N GLY A 101 -12.57 -0.34 -9.02
CA GLY A 101 -13.19 -0.38 -7.70
C GLY A 101 -12.56 0.58 -6.69
N ILE A 102 -11.24 0.80 -6.79
CA ILE A 102 -10.50 1.76 -5.95
C ILE A 102 -10.82 3.21 -6.31
N ILE A 103 -11.10 3.51 -7.58
CA ILE A 103 -11.43 4.85 -8.07
C ILE A 103 -12.89 5.21 -7.72
N ASP A 104 -13.81 4.25 -7.85
CA ASP A 104 -15.24 4.46 -7.69
C ASP A 104 -15.70 4.51 -6.20
N LYS A 105 -14.79 4.35 -5.23
CA LYS A 105 -15.08 4.26 -3.78
C LYS A 105 -14.26 5.23 -2.94
#